data_AF-A0A8C6QVI5-F1
#
_entry.id   AF-A0A8C6QVI5-F1
#
_cell.length_a   1.000
_cell.length_b   1.000
_cell.length_c   1.000
_cell.angle_alpha   90.00
_cell.angle_beta   90.00
_cell.angle_gamma   90.00
#
_symmetry.space_group_name_H-M   'P 1'
#
loop_
_entity.id
_entity.type
_entity.pdbx_description
1 polymer ?
#
loop_
_entity_poly.entity_id
_entity_poly.type
_entity_poly.pdbx_seq_one_letter_code
_entity_poly.pdbx_strand_id
1 'polypeptide(L)'
;MSFLFSSRSSKTFKPKKNIPEGSHQYELLKHAEATLGSGNLRQAVMLPEGEDLNEWIAVNSVPFPKNFMSVAKTILKRLFRVYAHIYHQHFDSVMQLQEEAHLNTSFKHFIFFVQEFNLIDRRELAPLQELIEKLGSKDR
;
A
#
# COMPACT_ATOMS: atom_id res chain seq x y z
N MET A 1 27.10 -9.07 -39.86
CA MET A 1 25.64 -8.99 -39.63
C MET A 1 25.40 -8.82 -38.15
N SER A 2 24.89 -7.66 -37.78
CA SER A 2 24.40 -7.30 -36.44
C SER A 2 23.02 -7.91 -36.20
N PHE A 3 22.77 -8.41 -34.99
CA PHE A 3 21.56 -8.06 -34.22
C PHE A 3 21.89 -8.07 -32.73
N LEU A 4 21.73 -6.89 -32.14
CA LEU A 4 21.84 -6.56 -30.72
C LEU A 4 20.50 -6.86 -30.04
N PHE A 5 20.50 -7.38 -28.81
CA PHE A 5 19.52 -6.93 -27.82
C PHE A 5 20.20 -6.75 -26.45
N SER A 6 20.21 -5.47 -26.07
CA SER A 6 20.82 -4.88 -24.89
C SER A 6 20.12 -5.29 -23.60
N SER A 7 20.94 -5.53 -22.57
CA SER A 7 20.60 -5.36 -21.15
C SER A 7 19.68 -4.14 -20.93
N ARG A 8 18.54 -4.32 -20.27
CA ARG A 8 17.73 -3.22 -19.71
C ARG A 8 17.83 -3.26 -18.19
N SER A 9 18.80 -2.49 -17.72
CA SER A 9 19.00 -2.01 -16.35
C SER A 9 17.67 -1.66 -15.65
N SER A 10 17.50 -2.22 -14.45
CA SER A 10 16.55 -1.75 -13.44
C SER A 10 16.95 -0.33 -13.00
N LYS A 11 16.31 0.68 -13.58
CA LYS A 11 16.38 2.05 -13.06
C LYS A 11 15.06 2.35 -12.37
N THR A 12 15.06 2.24 -11.05
CA THR A 12 14.10 2.95 -10.19
C THR A 12 14.07 4.41 -10.63
N PHE A 13 12.88 5.02 -10.61
CA PHE A 13 12.74 6.46 -10.80
C PHE A 13 13.66 7.19 -9.82
N LYS A 14 14.70 7.83 -10.33
CA LYS A 14 15.60 8.67 -9.55
C LYS A 14 15.16 10.12 -9.75
N PRO A 15 14.56 10.77 -8.74
CA PRO A 15 14.24 12.19 -8.85
C PRO A 15 15.55 12.96 -9.06
N LYS A 16 15.57 13.86 -10.06
CA LYS A 16 16.71 14.75 -10.29
C LYS A 16 16.80 15.70 -9.09
N LYS A 17 17.92 15.67 -8.37
CA LYS A 17 18.08 16.36 -7.08
C LYS A 17 18.08 17.89 -7.16
N ASN A 18 18.39 18.46 -8.32
CA ASN A 18 18.43 19.92 -8.53
C ASN A 18 17.64 20.28 -9.79
N ILE A 19 16.40 20.72 -9.61
CA ILE A 19 15.59 21.31 -10.67
C ILE A 19 15.90 22.82 -10.67
N PRO A 20 16.34 23.43 -11.78
CA PRO A 20 16.58 24.88 -11.84
C PRO A 20 15.28 25.64 -11.56
N GLU A 21 15.33 26.63 -10.66
CA GLU A 21 14.20 27.50 -10.35
C GLU A 21 13.73 28.23 -11.62
N GLY A 22 12.44 28.11 -11.94
CA GLY A 22 11.84 28.66 -13.16
C GLY A 22 11.74 27.71 -14.37
N SER A 23 12.14 26.44 -14.22
CA SER A 23 11.86 25.42 -15.27
C SER A 23 10.42 24.88 -15.16
N HIS A 24 9.83 24.45 -16.28
CA HIS A 24 8.47 23.88 -16.33
C HIS A 24 8.26 22.72 -15.33
N GLN A 25 9.31 21.94 -15.04
CA GLN A 25 9.25 20.85 -14.07
C GLN A 25 9.26 21.34 -12.61
N TYR A 26 9.87 22.50 -12.33
CA TYR A 26 9.80 23.19 -11.04
C TYR A 26 8.40 23.76 -10.80
N GLU A 27 7.77 24.32 -11.84
CA GLU A 27 6.39 24.81 -11.80
C GLU A 27 5.39 23.68 -11.58
N LEU A 28 5.57 22.54 -12.25
CA LEU A 28 4.76 21.33 -12.01
C LEU A 28 4.90 20.77 -10.59
N LEU A 29 6.11 20.81 -10.02
CA LEU A 29 6.33 20.37 -8.63
C LEU A 29 5.65 21.33 -7.64
N LYS A 30 5.77 22.64 -7.84
CA LYS A 30 5.10 23.67 -7.04
C LYS A 30 3.58 23.55 -7.12
N HIS A 31 3.03 23.22 -8.30
CA HIS A 31 1.61 22.94 -8.48
C HIS A 31 1.17 21.63 -7.78
N ALA A 32 2.01 20.59 -7.80
CA ALA A 32 1.75 19.32 -7.11
C ALA A 32 1.82 19.45 -5.57
N GLU A 33 2.74 20.26 -5.05
CA GLU A 33 2.87 20.56 -3.62
C GLU A 33 1.72 21.48 -3.14
N ALA A 34 1.30 22.45 -3.95
CA ALA A 34 0.12 23.28 -3.68
C ALA A 34 -1.20 22.47 -3.69
N THR A 35 -1.23 21.32 -4.34
CA THR A 35 -2.42 20.43 -4.41
C THR A 35 -2.42 19.34 -3.34
N LEU A 36 -1.32 19.17 -2.59
CA LEU A 36 -1.18 18.19 -1.52
C LEU A 36 -1.19 18.84 -0.13
N GLY A 37 -2.32 19.46 0.21
CA GLY A 37 -2.80 19.46 1.60
C GLY A 37 -3.17 20.81 2.20
N SER A 38 -4.49 21.08 2.28
CA SER A 38 -5.15 21.60 3.49
C SER A 38 -6.69 21.70 3.37
N GLY A 39 -7.35 21.00 2.44
CA GLY A 39 -8.78 21.20 2.14
C GLY A 39 -9.63 19.98 2.49
N ASN A 40 -10.77 20.21 3.14
CA ASN A 40 -11.84 19.26 3.41
C ASN A 40 -12.00 18.25 2.25
N LEU A 41 -11.82 16.94 2.51
CA LEU A 41 -11.92 15.85 1.51
C LEU A 41 -13.21 15.91 0.68
N ARG A 42 -14.25 16.56 1.20
CA ARG A 42 -15.49 16.85 0.46
C ARG A 42 -15.26 17.71 -0.78
N GLN A 43 -14.33 18.67 -0.75
CA GLN A 43 -14.03 19.54 -1.88
C GLN A 43 -13.33 18.81 -3.02
N ALA A 44 -12.52 17.80 -2.73
CA ALA A 44 -11.82 16.99 -3.73
C ALA A 44 -12.77 16.08 -4.53
N VAL A 45 -13.98 15.82 -4.03
CA VAL A 45 -14.99 15.00 -4.70
C VAL A 45 -16.12 15.82 -5.33
N MET A 46 -16.15 17.14 -5.13
CA MET A 46 -17.14 18.00 -5.78
C MET A 46 -16.89 18.06 -7.28
N LEU A 47 -17.98 18.10 -8.05
CA LEU A 47 -17.93 18.41 -9.47
C LEU A 47 -17.35 19.82 -9.65
N PRO A 48 -16.23 20.00 -10.39
CA PRO A 48 -15.69 21.33 -10.66
C PRO A 48 -16.65 22.19 -11.48
N GLU A 49 -16.61 23.51 -11.30
CA GLU A 49 -17.47 24.44 -12.05
C GLU A 49 -17.19 24.36 -13.55
N GLY A 50 -18.23 24.04 -14.34
CA GLY A 50 -18.15 23.95 -15.80
C GLY A 50 -17.79 22.58 -16.36
N GLU A 51 -17.51 21.58 -15.51
CA GLU A 51 -17.25 20.19 -15.93
C GLU A 51 -18.54 19.37 -16.04
N ASP A 52 -18.57 18.40 -16.96
CA ASP A 52 -19.69 17.47 -17.09
C ASP A 52 -19.68 16.42 -15.96
N LEU A 53 -20.86 16.16 -15.39
CA LEU A 53 -21.01 15.21 -14.29
C LEU A 53 -20.61 13.78 -14.70
N ASN A 54 -20.95 13.33 -15.91
CA ASN A 54 -20.66 11.96 -16.33
C ASN A 54 -19.17 11.78 -16.63
N GLU A 55 -18.51 12.79 -17.21
CA GLU A 55 -17.07 12.77 -17.42
C GLU A 55 -16.30 12.78 -16.08
N TRP A 56 -16.71 13.63 -15.14
CA TRP A 56 -16.13 13.67 -13.79
C TRP A 56 -16.28 12.33 -13.07
N ILE A 57 -17.47 11.72 -13.14
CA ILE A 57 -17.72 10.39 -12.56
C ILE A 57 -16.90 9.33 -13.29
N ALA A 58 -16.77 9.38 -14.63
CA ALA A 58 -16.01 8.40 -15.40
C ALA A 58 -14.50 8.41 -15.08
N VAL A 59 -13.91 9.60 -14.91
CA VAL A 59 -12.50 9.77 -14.51
C VAL A 59 -12.25 9.27 -13.08
N ASN A 60 -13.22 9.42 -12.19
CA ASN A 60 -13.10 8.97 -10.80
C ASN A 60 -13.55 7.51 -10.60
N SER A 61 -14.31 6.94 -11.55
CA SER A 61 -14.83 5.57 -11.50
C SER A 61 -13.98 4.60 -12.31
N VAL A 62 -12.68 4.89 -12.50
CA VAL A 62 -11.78 4.01 -13.25
C VAL A 62 -11.80 2.61 -12.61
N PRO A 63 -12.27 1.58 -13.33
CA PRO A 63 -12.38 0.26 -12.77
C PRO A 63 -10.99 -0.29 -12.46
N PHE A 64 -10.89 -1.02 -11.36
CA PHE A 64 -9.64 -1.70 -11.04
C PHE A 64 -9.23 -2.64 -12.20
N PRO A 65 -7.91 -2.77 -12.45
CA PRO A 65 -7.41 -3.73 -13.43
C PRO A 65 -7.94 -5.14 -13.15
N LYS A 66 -8.17 -5.95 -14.19
CA LYS A 66 -8.66 -7.33 -14.05
C LYS A 66 -7.80 -8.21 -13.13
N ASN A 67 -6.52 -7.90 -13.00
CA ASN A 67 -5.57 -8.61 -12.14
C ASN A 67 -5.42 -7.99 -10.74
N PHE A 68 -6.19 -6.96 -10.38
CA PHE A 68 -6.08 -6.26 -9.10
C PHE A 68 -6.12 -7.22 -7.91
N MET A 69 -7.10 -8.13 -7.87
CA MET A 69 -7.21 -9.11 -6.79
C MET A 69 -5.99 -10.02 -6.71
N SER A 70 -5.43 -10.45 -7.84
CA SER A 70 -4.21 -11.27 -7.84
C SER A 70 -3.00 -10.51 -7.28
N VAL A 71 -2.89 -9.22 -7.62
CA VAL A 71 -1.82 -8.35 -7.11
C VAL A 71 -2.02 -8.09 -5.61
N ALA A 72 -3.24 -7.74 -5.18
CA ALA A 72 -3.58 -7.51 -3.77
C ALA A 72 -3.27 -8.73 -2.90
N LYS A 73 -3.69 -9.94 -3.33
CA LYS A 73 -3.34 -11.20 -2.65
C LYS A 73 -1.84 -11.40 -2.53
N THR A 74 -1.08 -11.07 -3.58
CA THR A 74 0.39 -11.17 -3.57
C THR A 74 1.01 -10.18 -2.60
N ILE A 75 0.51 -8.94 -2.53
CA ILE A 75 1.00 -7.91 -1.61
C ILE A 75 0.72 -8.34 -0.17
N LEU A 76 -0.51 -8.71 0.15
CA LEU A 76 -0.91 -9.13 1.50
C LEU A 76 -0.12 -10.36 1.96
N LYS A 77 0.11 -11.33 1.07
CA LYS A 77 0.99 -12.46 1.35
C LYS A 77 2.41 -12.06 1.73
N ARG A 78 2.99 -11.06 1.03
CA ARG A 78 4.33 -10.55 1.37
C ARG A 78 4.31 -9.80 2.69
N LEU A 79 3.27 -9.02 2.98
CA LEU A 79 3.11 -8.33 4.26
C LEU A 79 2.99 -9.32 5.42
N PHE A 80 2.28 -10.43 5.25
CA PHE A 80 2.23 -11.50 6.26
C PHE A 80 3.63 -12.03 6.61
N ARG A 81 4.52 -12.19 5.61
CA ARG A 81 5.91 -12.61 5.86
C ARG A 81 6.70 -11.61 6.69
N VAL A 82 6.40 -10.32 6.55
CA VAL A 82 7.01 -9.27 7.39
C VAL A 82 6.56 -9.44 8.84
N TYR A 83 5.27 -9.63 9.09
CA TYR A 83 4.78 -9.94 10.43
C TYR A 83 5.44 -11.18 11.02
N ALA A 84 5.48 -12.29 10.27
CA ALA A 84 6.12 -13.52 10.72
C ALA A 84 7.60 -13.31 11.07
N HIS A 85 8.33 -12.57 10.24
CA HIS A 85 9.73 -12.25 10.52
C HIS A 85 9.89 -11.42 11.79
N ILE A 86 9.06 -10.39 12.00
CA ILE A 86 9.09 -9.56 13.21
C ILE A 86 8.81 -10.41 14.45
N TYR A 87 7.76 -11.24 14.45
CA TYR A 87 7.42 -12.10 15.58
C TYR A 87 8.48 -13.15 15.89
N HIS A 88 9.19 -13.68 14.89
CA HIS A 88 10.19 -14.72 15.13
C HIS A 88 11.60 -14.18 15.44
N GLN A 89 11.97 -13.02 14.91
CA GLN A 89 13.37 -12.56 14.94
C GLN A 89 13.56 -11.23 15.69
N HIS A 90 12.50 -10.43 15.84
CA HIS A 90 12.60 -9.08 16.40
C HIS A 90 11.61 -8.81 17.53
N PHE A 91 10.96 -9.85 18.07
CA PHE A 91 9.95 -9.67 19.11
C PHE A 91 10.55 -9.10 20.39
N ASP A 92 11.78 -9.50 20.75
CA ASP A 92 12.49 -8.94 21.91
C ASP A 92 12.68 -7.42 21.80
N SER A 93 13.01 -6.93 20.59
CA SER A 93 13.13 -5.50 20.33
C SER A 93 11.78 -4.78 20.41
N VAL A 94 10.71 -5.42 19.94
CA VAL A 94 9.34 -4.87 20.04
C VAL A 94 8.91 -4.75 21.51
N MET A 95 9.20 -5.75 22.33
CA MET A 95 8.94 -5.70 23.77
C MET A 95 9.78 -4.63 24.47
N GLN A 96 11.06 -4.47 24.09
CA GLN A 96 11.92 -3.43 24.65
C GLN A 96 11.38 -2.01 24.37
N LEU A 97 10.76 -1.83 23.21
CA LEU A 97 10.12 -0.56 22.84
C LEU A 97 8.71 -0.39 23.42
N GLN A 98 8.16 -1.40 24.11
CA GLN A 98 6.78 -1.41 24.62
C GLN A 98 5.72 -1.26 23.52
N GLU A 99 6.01 -1.78 22.33
CA GLU A 99 5.19 -1.66 21.12
C GLU A 99 4.42 -2.95 20.79
N GLU A 100 4.47 -3.96 21.66
CA GLU A 100 3.84 -5.27 21.42
C GLU A 100 2.32 -5.17 21.29
N ALA A 101 1.68 -4.25 22.01
CA ALA A 101 0.24 -4.02 21.91
C ALA A 101 -0.17 -3.49 20.52
N HIS A 102 0.61 -2.58 19.95
CA HIS A 102 0.38 -2.03 18.62
C HIS A 102 0.61 -3.08 17.53
N LEU A 103 1.69 -3.87 17.65
CA LEU A 103 1.98 -4.97 16.72
C LEU A 103 0.85 -6.01 16.74
N ASN A 104 0.41 -6.43 17.94
CA ASN A 104 -0.67 -7.40 18.09
C ASN A 104 -2.00 -6.89 17.53
N THR A 105 -2.35 -5.63 17.82
CA THR A 105 -3.60 -5.01 17.33
C THR A 105 -3.59 -4.91 15.80
N SER A 106 -2.49 -4.41 15.23
CA SER A 106 -2.29 -4.32 13.78
C SER A 106 -2.38 -5.69 13.10
N PHE A 107 -1.68 -6.69 13.66
CA PHE A 107 -1.67 -8.05 13.12
C PHE A 107 -3.05 -8.73 13.23
N LYS A 108 -3.76 -8.56 14.34
CA LYS A 108 -5.11 -9.10 14.52
C LYS A 108 -6.08 -8.54 13.46
N HIS A 109 -6.07 -7.22 13.26
CA HIS A 109 -6.88 -6.59 12.22
C HIS A 109 -6.51 -7.11 10.82
N PHE A 110 -5.21 -7.22 10.53
CA PHE A 110 -4.73 -7.80 9.27
C PHE A 110 -5.27 -9.22 9.04
N ILE A 111 -5.21 -10.09 10.06
CA ILE A 111 -5.68 -11.47 9.95
C ILE A 111 -7.19 -11.55 9.74
N PHE A 112 -7.98 -10.78 10.49
CA PHE A 112 -9.43 -10.74 10.29
C PHE A 112 -9.79 -10.24 8.90
N PHE A 113 -9.14 -9.18 8.42
CA PHE A 113 -9.36 -8.67 7.06
C PHE A 113 -9.02 -9.73 5.99
N VAL A 114 -7.87 -10.39 6.13
CA VAL A 114 -7.44 -11.42 5.19
C VAL A 114 -8.38 -12.64 5.18
N GLN A 115 -8.88 -13.04 6.34
CA GLN A 115 -9.81 -14.16 6.49
C GLN A 115 -11.19 -13.83 5.91
N GLU A 116 -11.73 -12.65 6.23
CA GLU A 116 -13.04 -12.20 5.75
C GLU A 116 -13.13 -12.23 4.22
N PHE A 117 -12.09 -11.74 3.55
CA PHE A 117 -12.06 -11.64 2.09
C PHE A 117 -11.32 -12.81 1.39
N ASN A 118 -10.93 -13.84 2.14
CA ASN A 118 -10.19 -15.00 1.63
C ASN A 118 -8.98 -14.62 0.75
N LEU A 119 -8.15 -13.70 1.28
CA LEU A 119 -7.03 -13.09 0.54
C LEU A 119 -5.72 -13.88 0.63
N ILE A 120 -5.58 -14.72 1.65
CA ILE A 120 -4.42 -15.60 1.85
C ILE A 120 -4.93 -17.00 2.17
N ASP A 121 -4.33 -18.01 1.54
CA ASP A 121 -4.67 -19.41 1.82
C ASP A 121 -4.25 -19.80 3.24
N ARG A 122 -5.10 -20.58 3.92
CA ARG A 122 -4.83 -21.04 5.30
C ARG A 122 -3.48 -21.76 5.44
N ARG A 123 -3.02 -22.44 4.40
CA ARG A 123 -1.71 -23.12 4.38
C ARG A 123 -0.54 -22.16 4.52
N GLU A 124 -0.68 -20.94 3.98
CA GLU A 124 0.36 -19.92 4.05
C GLU A 124 0.38 -19.21 5.41
N LEU A 125 -0.71 -19.29 6.18
CA LEU A 125 -0.81 -18.76 7.54
C LEU A 125 -0.23 -19.71 8.61
N ALA A 126 0.09 -20.95 8.23
CA ALA A 126 0.59 -21.99 9.12
C ALA A 126 1.73 -21.54 10.07
N PRO A 127 2.72 -20.72 9.64
CA PRO A 127 3.82 -20.31 10.51
C PRO A 127 3.40 -19.55 11.77
N LEU A 128 2.24 -18.86 11.74
CA LEU A 128 1.72 -18.09 12.88
C LEU A 128 0.36 -18.62 13.36
N GLN A 129 -0.01 -19.85 13.02
CA GLN A 129 -1.34 -20.40 13.31
C GLN A 129 -1.66 -20.38 14.80
N GLU A 130 -0.71 -20.78 15.66
CA GLU A 130 -0.89 -20.75 17.12
C GLU A 130 -1.11 -19.32 17.65
N LEU A 131 -0.38 -18.33 17.11
CA LEU A 131 -0.54 -16.92 17.47
C LEU A 131 -1.90 -16.38 17.02
N ILE A 132 -2.34 -16.75 15.81
CA ILE A 132 -3.65 -16.39 15.27
C ILE A 132 -4.77 -16.92 16.18
N GLU A 133 -4.67 -18.17 16.61
CA GLU A 133 -5.66 -18.80 17.51
C GLU A 133 -5.69 -18.09 18.87
N LYS A 134 -4.52 -17.79 19.44
CA LYS A 134 -4.38 -17.08 20.72
C LYS A 134 -4.90 -15.64 20.69
N LEU A 135 -4.76 -14.94 19.56
CA LEU A 135 -5.26 -13.57 19.40
C LEU A 135 -6.76 -13.54 19.08
N GLY A 136 -7.29 -14.57 18.41
CA GLY A 136 -8.71 -14.72 18.09
C GLY A 136 -9.58 -15.17 19.26
N SER A 137 -9.03 -15.92 20.22
CA SER A 137 -9.78 -16.40 21.39
C SER A 137 -10.19 -15.30 22.38
N LYS A 138 -9.67 -14.08 22.25
CA LYS A 138 -9.93 -12.97 23.19
C LYS A 138 -11.25 -12.23 22.93
N ASP A 139 -11.92 -12.48 21.79
CA ASP A 139 -13.19 -11.84 21.42
C ASP A 139 -14.41 -12.78 21.49
N ARG A 140 -14.25 -13.99 22.07
CA ARG A 140 -15.35 -14.93 22.31
C ARG A 140 -15.74 -15.00 23.77
#